data_AF-A0A3D8I946-F1
#
_entry.id   AF-A0A3D8I946-F1
#
_cell.length_a   1.000
_cell.length_b   1.000
_cell.length_c   1.000
_cell.angle_alpha   90.00
_cell.angle_beta   90.00
_cell.angle_gamma   90.00
#
_symmetry.space_group_name_H-M   'P 1'
#
loop_
_entity.id
_entity.type
_entity.pdbx_description
1 polymer ?
#
loop_
_entity_poly.entity_id
_entity_poly.type
_entity_poly.pdbx_seq_one_letter_code
_entity_poly.pdbx_strand_id
1 'polypeptide(L)'
;MNEAIQKAQYLLKAKIFYFLFSKLNILICLLCYFFATSLDSFFISYIALALFSYKFIFSQTRMDNPYKIFLLDAISKFIKNLRSN
;
A
#
# COMPACT_ATOMS: atom_id res chain seq x y z
N MET A 1 11.88 26.39 -15.54
CA MET A 1 11.87 25.40 -14.45
C MET A 1 10.69 24.44 -14.70
N ASN A 2 10.98 23.15 -14.86
CA ASN A 2 10.05 22.08 -14.48
C ASN A 2 9.03 21.46 -15.44
N GLU A 3 9.15 21.43 -16.76
CA GLU A 3 8.27 20.48 -17.52
C GLU A 3 8.52 19.02 -17.09
N ALA A 4 9.79 18.64 -16.90
CA ALA A 4 10.16 17.33 -16.39
C ALA A 4 9.68 17.08 -14.95
N ILE A 5 9.76 18.09 -14.08
CA ILE A 5 9.32 17.95 -12.67
C ILE A 5 7.79 18.02 -12.57
N GLN A 6 7.10 18.78 -13.42
CA GLN A 6 5.63 18.78 -13.51
C GLN A 6 5.13 17.42 -14.01
N LYS A 7 5.76 16.83 -15.04
CA LYS A 7 5.48 15.45 -15.46
C LYS A 7 5.73 14.44 -14.33
N ALA A 8 6.84 14.56 -13.61
CA ALA A 8 7.15 13.68 -12.48
C ALA A 8 6.14 13.84 -11.32
N GLN A 9 5.76 15.07 -10.99
CA GLN A 9 4.72 15.36 -9.99
C GLN A 9 3.34 14.89 -10.43
N TYR A 10 3.00 15.02 -11.72
CA TYR A 10 1.74 14.52 -12.26
C TYR A 10 1.68 12.99 -12.18
N LEU A 11 2.77 12.30 -12.52
CA LEU A 11 2.90 10.86 -12.33
C LEU A 11 2.76 10.49 -10.85
N LEU A 12 3.40 11.22 -9.93
CA LEU A 12 3.27 11.03 -8.47
C LEU A 12 1.85 11.25 -7.95
N LYS A 13 1.17 12.31 -8.40
CA LYS A 13 -0.22 12.62 -8.04
C LYS A 13 -1.17 11.55 -8.56
N ALA A 14 -1.05 11.17 -9.84
CA ALA A 14 -1.83 10.07 -10.39
C ALA A 14 -1.66 8.80 -9.55
N LYS A 15 -0.42 8.45 -9.18
CA LYS A 15 -0.11 7.25 -8.38
C LYS A 15 -0.78 7.22 -7.01
N ILE A 16 -0.85 8.34 -6.29
CA ILE A 16 -1.49 8.36 -4.97
C ILE A 16 -3.02 8.34 -5.08
N PHE A 17 -3.60 9.00 -6.08
CA PHE A 17 -5.04 8.88 -6.35
C PHE A 17 -5.42 7.44 -6.72
N TYR A 18 -4.64 6.77 -7.57
CA TYR A 18 -4.86 5.35 -7.88
C TYR A 18 -4.74 4.45 -6.65
N PHE A 19 -3.81 4.75 -5.74
CA PHE A 19 -3.68 4.01 -4.47
C PHE A 19 -4.92 4.20 -3.58
N LEU A 20 -5.41 5.44 -3.43
CA LEU A 20 -6.55 5.75 -2.57
C LEU A 20 -7.82 4.97 -2.97
N PHE A 21 -8.03 4.74 -4.27
CA PHE A 21 -9.14 3.93 -4.79
C PHE A 21 -8.79 2.45 -5.00
N SER A 22 -7.60 2.02 -4.62
CA SER A 22 -7.19 0.62 -4.76
C SER A 22 -7.84 -0.27 -3.70
N LYS A 23 -8.03 -1.56 -4.03
CA LYS A 23 -8.52 -2.58 -3.08
C LYS A 23 -7.67 -2.64 -1.80
N LEU A 24 -6.37 -2.32 -1.90
CA LEU A 24 -5.45 -2.32 -0.77
C LEU A 24 -5.76 -1.19 0.23
N ASN A 25 -6.04 0.02 -0.27
CA ASN A 25 -6.41 1.14 0.59
C ASN A 25 -7.80 0.94 1.23
N ILE A 26 -8.73 0.33 0.52
CA ILE A 26 -10.04 -0.07 1.08
C ILE A 26 -9.86 -1.05 2.23
N LEU A 27 -8.99 -2.06 2.07
CA LEU A 27 -8.70 -3.02 3.13
C LEU A 27 -8.04 -2.37 4.35
N ILE A 28 -7.10 -1.44 4.14
CA ILE A 28 -6.47 -0.67 5.24
C ILE A 28 -7.52 0.17 5.97
N CYS A 29 -8.42 0.84 5.23
CA CYS A 29 -9.50 1.62 5.82
C CYS A 29 -10.40 0.75 6.70
N LEU A 30 -10.80 -0.43 6.22
CA LEU A 30 -11.60 -1.38 6.99
C LEU A 30 -10.85 -1.87 8.24
N LEU A 31 -9.57 -2.23 8.13
CA LEU A 31 -8.76 -2.63 9.28
C LEU A 31 -8.69 -1.52 10.32
N CYS A 32 -8.36 -0.30 9.91
CA CYS A 32 -8.33 0.85 10.82
C CYS A 32 -9.69 1.10 11.46
N TYR A 33 -10.79 0.92 10.73
CA TYR A 33 -12.14 1.07 11.29
C TYR A 33 -12.45 0.03 12.37
N PHE A 34 -12.09 -1.24 12.16
CA PHE A 34 -12.36 -2.32 13.13
C PHE A 34 -11.49 -2.23 14.39
N PHE A 35 -10.26 -1.72 14.28
CA PHE A 35 -9.31 -1.67 15.40
C PHE A 35 -9.27 -0.30 16.10
N ALA A 36 -9.86 0.74 15.53
CA ALA A 36 -9.90 2.05 16.16
C ALA A 36 -10.90 2.09 17.32
N THR A 37 -10.44 2.57 18.45
CA THR A 37 -11.28 2.80 19.65
C THR A 37 -11.88 4.20 19.70
N SER A 38 -11.38 5.12 18.86
CA SER A 38 -11.83 6.51 18.76
C SER A 38 -11.60 7.06 17.35
N LEU A 39 -12.31 8.14 17.00
CA LEU A 39 -12.14 8.79 15.69
C LEU A 39 -10.71 9.32 15.47
N ASP A 40 -10.08 9.88 16.50
CA ASP A 40 -8.70 10.36 16.40
C ASP A 40 -7.72 9.21 16.13
N SER A 41 -7.89 8.10 16.84
CA SER A 41 -7.09 6.89 16.66
C SER A 41 -7.29 6.31 15.25
N PHE A 42 -8.52 6.34 14.73
CA PHE A 42 -8.82 5.95 13.35
C PHE A 42 -8.02 6.79 12.35
N PHE A 43 -8.10 8.12 12.42
CA PHE A 43 -7.41 8.98 11.45
C PHE A 43 -5.89 8.83 11.49
N ILE A 44 -5.31 8.79 12.69
CA ILE A 44 -3.85 8.65 12.85
C ILE A 44 -3.38 7.31 12.30
N SER A 45 -4.03 6.21 12.70
CA SER A 45 -3.65 4.87 12.26
C SER A 45 -3.88 4.68 10.76
N TYR A 46 -5.00 5.17 10.22
CA TYR A 46 -5.31 5.12 8.80
C TYR A 46 -4.29 5.88 7.97
N ILE A 47 -3.98 7.14 8.31
CA ILE A 47 -3.01 7.95 7.55
C ILE A 47 -1.62 7.30 7.60
N ALA A 48 -1.19 6.81 8.77
CA ALA A 48 0.10 6.15 8.92
C ALA A 48 0.20 4.88 8.07
N LEU A 49 -0.81 4.00 8.16
CA LEU A 49 -0.83 2.73 7.42
C LEU A 49 -1.04 2.95 5.92
N ALA A 50 -1.85 3.92 5.52
CA ALA A 50 -2.05 4.29 4.11
C ALA A 50 -0.76 4.82 3.49
N LEU A 51 -0.05 5.72 4.17
CA LEU A 51 1.25 6.24 3.69
C LEU A 51 2.33 5.15 3.64
N PHE A 52 2.41 4.31 4.67
CA PHE A 52 3.35 3.20 4.72
C PHE A 52 3.09 2.22 3.57
N SER A 53 1.83 1.83 3.41
CA SER A 53 1.42 0.88 2.37
C SER A 53 1.58 1.46 0.96
N TYR A 54 1.31 2.75 0.77
CA TYR A 54 1.59 3.42 -0.50
C TYR A 54 3.08 3.37 -0.85
N LYS A 55 3.96 3.71 0.11
CA LYS A 55 5.40 3.81 -0.11
C LYS A 55 6.06 2.44 -0.28
N PHE A 56 5.66 1.44 0.51
CA PHE A 56 6.34 0.14 0.53
C PHE A 56 5.63 -0.94 -0.27
N ILE A 57 4.30 -1.02 -0.19
CA ILE A 57 3.53 -2.13 -0.79
C ILE A 57 3.07 -1.77 -2.20
N PHE A 58 2.48 -0.59 -2.38
CA PHE A 58 1.95 -0.15 -3.67
C PHE A 58 3.07 0.22 -4.66
N SER A 59 4.18 0.76 -4.17
CA SER A 59 5.40 0.94 -4.96
C SER A 59 5.94 -0.38 -5.52
N GLN A 60 5.90 -1.45 -4.72
CA GLN A 60 6.42 -2.76 -5.13
C GLN A 60 5.46 -3.58 -6.00
N THR A 61 4.15 -3.36 -5.86
CA THR A 61 3.11 -4.09 -6.61
C THR A 61 2.75 -3.49 -7.97
N ARG A 62 3.48 -2.47 -8.44
CA ARG A 62 3.37 -2.01 -9.84
C ARG A 62 3.59 -3.19 -10.79
N MET A 63 2.71 -3.31 -11.78
CA MET A 63 2.67 -4.46 -12.70
C MET A 63 3.95 -4.65 -13.53
N ASP A 64 4.86 -3.68 -13.52
CA ASP A 64 6.18 -3.76 -14.19
C ASP A 64 7.34 -4.08 -13.24
N ASN A 65 7.07 -4.37 -11.96
CA ASN A 65 8.13 -4.61 -10.99
C ASN A 65 8.50 -6.11 -10.96
N PRO A 66 9.68 -6.52 -11.47
CA PRO A 66 10.09 -7.93 -11.56
C PRO A 66 10.18 -8.63 -10.18
N TYR A 67 10.24 -7.86 -9.09
CA TYR A 67 10.28 -8.36 -7.71
C TYR A 67 8.92 -8.83 -7.16
N LYS A 68 7.82 -8.61 -7.88
CA LYS A 68 6.47 -9.04 -7.47
C LYS A 68 6.36 -10.56 -7.35
N ILE A 69 7.12 -11.28 -8.18
CA ILE A 69 7.27 -12.75 -8.14
C ILE A 69 7.96 -13.17 -6.83
N PHE A 70 9.00 -12.45 -6.40
CA PHE A 70 9.74 -12.76 -5.18
C PHE A 70 8.92 -12.53 -3.90
N LEU A 71 8.14 -11.45 -3.83
CA LEU A 71 7.30 -11.17 -2.67
C LEU A 71 6.17 -12.21 -2.52
N LEU A 72 5.53 -12.58 -3.64
CA LEU A 72 4.52 -13.63 -3.68
C LEU A 72 5.10 -15.00 -3.29
N ASP A 73 6.31 -15.32 -3.76
CA ASP A 73 7.01 -16.55 -3.37
C ASP A 73 7.38 -16.56 -1.88
N ALA A 74 7.83 -15.43 -1.34
CA ALA A 74 8.14 -15.29 0.09
C ALA A 74 6.88 -15.44 0.97
N ILE A 75 5.77 -14.81 0.59
CA ILE A 75 4.48 -14.95 1.29
C ILE A 75 3.95 -16.39 1.19
N SER A 76 4.06 -17.02 0.02
CA SER A 76 3.65 -18.41 -0.20
C SER A 76 4.45 -19.39 0.66
N LYS A 77 5.77 -19.19 0.77
CA LYS A 77 6.66 -19.96 1.66
C LYS A 77 6.33 -19.74 3.13
N PHE A 78 6.04 -18.51 3.52
CA PHE A 78 5.65 -18.17 4.89
C PHE A 78 4.33 -18.85 5.30
N ILE A 79 3.32 -18.83 4.43
CA ILE A 79 2.03 -19.51 4.66
C ILE A 79 2.21 -21.03 4.73
N LYS A 80 3.06 -21.62 3.87
CA LYS A 80 3.36 -23.05 3.93
C LYS A 80 4.03 -23.45 5.25
N ASN A 81 4.97 -22.64 5.73
CA ASN A 81 5.65 -22.90 7.01
C ASN A 81 4.70 -22.77 8.21
N LEU A 82 3.73 -21.86 8.16
CA LEU A 82 2.69 -21.75 9.20
C LEU A 82 1.71 -22.93 9.23
N ARG A 83 1.48 -23.60 8.10
CA ARG A 83 0.61 -24.79 8.02
C ARG A 83 1.33 -26.09 8.41
N SER A 84 2.66 -26.07 8.37
CA SER A 84 3.53 -27.20 8.66
C SER A 84 3.92 -27.32 10.14
N ASN A 85 3.61 -26.31 10.95
CA ASN A 85 3.66 -26.35 12.42
C ASN A 85 2.23 -26.53 12.96
#